data_AF-A0A954D0E7-F1
#
_entry.id   AF-A0A954D0E7-F1
#
_cell.length_a   1.000
_cell.length_b   1.000
_cell.length_c   1.000
_cell.angle_alpha   90.00
_cell.angle_beta   90.00
_cell.angle_gamma   90.00
#
_symmetry.space_group_name_H-M   'P 1'
#
loop_
_entity.id
_entity.type
_entity.pdbx_description
1 polymer ?
#
loop_
_entity_poly.entity_id
_entity_poly.type
_entity_poly.pdbx_seq_one_letter_code
_entity_poly.pdbx_strand_id
1 'polypeptide(L)' 'MRIQHLAVVPLVFLSATLLPPAGQERAGKTTEVPAVGKPAPSFRVNDHTGKAVSVGGKAKHWTVLAFYPKADTPG' A
#
# COMPACT_ATOMS: atom_id res chain seq x y z
N MET A 1 0.41 -62.11 -15.41
CA MET A 1 0.71 -62.26 -13.96
C MET A 1 1.33 -60.95 -13.49
N ARG A 2 0.85 -60.46 -12.33
CA ARG A 2 1.09 -59.17 -11.69
C ARG A 2 2.38 -59.21 -10.85
N ILE A 3 2.76 -58.06 -10.27
CA ILE A 3 3.74 -57.77 -9.18
C ILE A 3 5.00 -57.07 -9.74
N GLN A 4 5.14 -55.74 -9.74
CA GLN A 4 5.24 -54.72 -8.66
C GLN A 4 6.50 -54.83 -7.78
N HIS A 5 7.45 -53.90 -7.96
CA HIS A 5 8.29 -53.24 -6.94
C HIS A 5 8.75 -51.91 -7.56
N LEU A 6 8.02 -50.80 -7.42
CA LEU A 6 8.07 -49.85 -6.30
C LEU A 6 9.51 -49.49 -5.87
N ALA A 7 10.20 -48.71 -6.72
CA ALA A 7 11.37 -47.96 -6.29
C ALA A 7 10.91 -46.61 -5.75
N VAL A 8 10.85 -46.55 -4.42
CA VAL A 8 10.67 -45.34 -3.62
C VAL A 8 11.78 -44.36 -3.96
N VAL A 9 11.43 -43.17 -4.45
CA VAL A 9 12.34 -42.02 -4.50
C VAL A 9 12.04 -41.14 -3.29
N PRO A 10 12.89 -41.13 -2.25
CA PRO A 10 12.78 -40.16 -1.19
C PRO A 10 13.65 -38.97 -1.59
N LEU A 11 13.05 -37.87 -2.05
CA LEU A 11 13.74 -36.60 -1.97
C LEU A 11 12.76 -35.51 -1.57
N VAL A 12 12.70 -35.35 -0.26
CA VAL A 12 12.19 -34.20 0.48
C VAL A 12 12.77 -32.93 -0.17
N PHE A 13 12.01 -32.30 -1.07
CA PHE A 13 12.23 -30.90 -1.45
C PHE A 13 11.61 -30.01 -0.36
N LEU A 14 12.27 -30.00 0.80
CA LEU A 14 12.14 -28.92 1.75
C LEU A 14 12.94 -27.73 1.19
N SER A 15 12.32 -26.96 0.31
CA SER A 15 12.81 -25.63 -0.04
C SER A 15 11.74 -24.63 0.35
N ALA A 16 11.96 -24.12 1.57
CA ALA A 16 11.53 -22.84 2.09
C ALA A 16 10.43 -22.15 1.27
N THR A 17 9.23 -22.15 1.85
CA THR A 17 8.25 -21.10 1.64
C THR A 17 8.96 -19.75 1.74
N LEU A 18 9.23 -19.15 0.58
CA LEU A 18 9.82 -17.84 0.42
C LEU A 18 8.83 -16.85 1.04
N LEU A 19 9.04 -16.58 2.34
CA LEU A 19 8.40 -15.48 3.04
C LEU A 19 8.70 -14.24 2.20
N PRO A 20 7.71 -13.55 1.59
CA PRO A 20 8.00 -12.30 0.94
C PRO A 20 8.64 -11.39 1.99
N PRO A 21 9.73 -10.67 1.67
CA PRO A 21 10.35 -9.79 2.64
C PRO A 21 9.27 -8.85 3.19
N ALA A 22 9.02 -8.97 4.49
CA ALA A 22 8.21 -8.04 5.26
C ALA A 22 8.95 -6.70 5.23
N GLY A 23 8.71 -5.92 4.18
CA GLY A 23 9.52 -4.74 3.88
C GLY A 23 9.68 -4.47 2.39
N GLN A 24 8.66 -4.74 1.57
CA GLN A 24 8.53 -3.95 0.34
C GLN A 24 8.16 -2.53 0.76
N GLU A 25 9.18 -1.75 1.15
CA GLU A 25 9.09 -0.30 1.11
C GLU A 25 8.67 0.03 -0.32
N ARG A 26 7.40 0.42 -0.49
CA ARG A 26 6.93 0.94 -1.78
C ARG A 26 7.84 2.11 -2.08
N ALA A 27 8.81 1.90 -2.96
CA ALA A 27 9.62 2.95 -3.54
C ALA A 27 8.65 4.07 -3.91
N GLY A 28 8.74 5.19 -3.19
CA GLY A 28 7.82 6.29 -3.32
C GLY A 28 7.77 6.69 -4.78
N LYS A 29 6.63 6.48 -5.43
CA LYS A 29 6.37 7.01 -6.76
C LYS A 29 6.69 8.50 -6.69
N THR A 30 7.63 8.97 -7.51
CA THR A 30 8.08 10.37 -7.58
C THR A 30 6.93 11.31 -7.25
N THR A 31 7.10 12.07 -6.17
CA THR A 31 6.10 13.03 -5.68
C THR A 31 5.98 14.16 -6.69
N GLU A 32 5.12 13.99 -7.68
CA GLU A 32 4.71 15.10 -8.53
C GLU A 32 3.84 16.02 -7.69
N VAL A 33 4.36 17.22 -7.41
CA VAL A 33 3.60 18.28 -6.73
C VAL A 33 2.48 18.73 -7.68
N PRO A 34 1.21 18.80 -7.23
CA PRO A 34 0.11 19.25 -8.08
C PRO A 34 0.41 20.62 -8.71
N ALA A 35 0.31 20.70 -10.04
CA ALA A 35 0.55 21.93 -10.77
C ALA A 35 -0.66 22.88 -10.74
N VAL A 36 -0.41 24.19 -10.70
CA VAL A 36 -1.45 25.22 -10.76
C VAL A 36 -2.26 25.10 -12.06
N GLY A 37 -3.59 25.23 -11.96
CA GLY A 37 -4.51 25.17 -13.09
C GLY A 37 -4.84 23.74 -13.56
N LYS A 38 -4.19 22.71 -13.01
CA LYS A 38 -4.60 21.31 -13.22
C LYS A 38 -5.68 20.91 -12.20
N PRO A 39 -6.57 19.97 -12.54
CA PRO A 39 -7.54 19.45 -11.57
C PRO A 39 -6.83 18.90 -10.32
N ALA A 40 -7.36 19.23 -9.14
CA ALA A 40 -6.84 18.70 -7.89
C ALA A 40 -6.96 17.16 -7.86
N PRO A 41 -5.92 16.43 -7.43
CA PRO A 41 -6.00 14.99 -7.24
C PRO A 41 -7.12 14.63 -6.25
N SER A 42 -7.82 13.52 -6.51
CA SER A 42 -8.76 12.96 -5.54
C SER A 42 -8.05 11.95 -4.66
N PHE A 43 -8.18 12.09 -3.34
CA PHE A 43 -7.62 11.16 -2.37
C PHE A 43 -8.62 10.86 -1.25
N ARG A 44 -8.47 9.67 -0.64
CA ARG A 44 -9.25 9.27 0.54
C ARG A 44 -8.42 9.44 1.79
N VAL A 45 -9.03 10.00 2.82
CA VAL A 45 -8.44 10.19 4.13
C VAL A 45 -9.49 9.90 5.19
N ASN A 46 -9.07 9.51 6.38
CA ASN A 46 -9.99 9.39 7.51
C ASN A 46 -10.12 10.75 8.20
N ASP A 47 -11.34 11.12 8.57
CA ASP A 47 -11.56 12.27 9.43
C ASP A 47 -11.16 11.97 10.89
N HIS A 48 -11.32 12.97 11.77
CA HIS A 48 -10.98 12.86 13.19
C HIS A 48 -11.77 11.78 13.96
N THR A 49 -12.86 11.26 13.40
CA THR A 49 -13.64 10.15 13.98
C THR A 49 -13.27 8.79 13.38
N GLY A 50 -12.31 8.76 12.45
CA GLY A 50 -11.91 7.56 11.72
C GLY A 50 -12.78 7.26 10.49
N LYS A 51 -13.76 8.11 10.17
CA LYS A 51 -14.62 7.90 9.02
C LYS A 51 -13.90 8.28 7.72
N ALA A 52 -13.96 7.39 6.73
CA ALA A 52 -13.37 7.65 5.42
C ALA A 52 -14.12 8.77 4.69
N VAL A 53 -13.38 9.77 4.22
CA VAL A 53 -13.83 10.89 3.39
C VAL A 53 -12.98 10.99 2.14
N SER A 54 -13.54 11.56 1.07
CA SER A 54 -12.81 11.84 -0.17
C SER A 54 -12.62 13.35 -0.31
N VAL A 55 -11.42 13.77 -0.70
CA VAL A 55 -11.04 15.18 -0.85
C VAL A 55 -10.40 15.37 -2.22
N GLY A 56 -10.66 16.52 -2.85
CA GLY A 56 -10.13 16.89 -4.17
C GLY A 56 -11.10 16.62 -5.32
N GLY A 57 -10.58 16.63 -6.55
CA GLY A 57 -11.41 16.55 -7.76
C GLY A 57 -12.33 17.76 -7.95
N LYS A 58 -13.53 17.54 -8.50
CA LYS A 58 -14.54 18.58 -8.69
C LYS A 58 -15.30 18.79 -7.37
N ALA A 59 -15.12 19.94 -6.75
CA ALA A 59 -15.82 20.31 -5.52
C ALA A 59 -16.64 21.60 -5.72
N LYS A 60 -17.74 21.75 -4.97
CA LYS A 60 -18.55 22.97 -4.96
C LYS A 60 -17.92 24.10 -4.14
N HIS A 61 -16.99 23.76 -3.26
CA HIS A 61 -16.33 24.68 -2.34
C HIS A 61 -14.83 24.64 -2.55
N TRP A 62 -14.16 25.74 -2.20
CA TRP A 62 -12.72 25.79 -2.12
C TRP A 62 -12.22 25.00 -0.91
N THR A 63 -11.17 24.21 -1.13
CA THR A 63 -10.56 23.37 -0.10
C THR A 63 -9.10 23.75 0.05
N VAL A 64 -8.65 23.95 1.29
CA VAL A 64 -7.24 24.20 1.63
C VAL A 64 -6.71 22.98 2.37
N LEU A 65 -5.55 22.48 1.95
CA LEU A 65 -4.88 21.37 2.61
C LEU A 65 -3.66 21.90 3.38
N ALA A 66 -3.70 21.77 4.70
CA ALA A 66 -2.59 22.12 5.58
C ALA A 66 -1.96 20.83 6.12
N PHE A 67 -0.66 20.67 5.89
CA PHE A 67 0.11 19.55 6.43
C PHE A 67 0.82 20.02 7.70
N TYR A 68 0.54 19.35 8.81
CA TYR A 68 1.18 19.57 10.09
C TYR A 68 1.96 18.31 10.49
N PRO A 69 3.08 18.46 11.22
CA PRO A 69 3.69 17.34 11.94
C PRO A 69 2.64 16.67 12.82
N LYS A 70 2.90 15.43 13.24
CA LYS A 70 1.98 14.72 14.14
C LYS A 70 1.60 15.64 15.30
N ALA A 71 0.30 15.74 15.57
CA ALA A 71 -0.19 16.51 16.70
C ALA A 71 0.53 16.05 17.98
N ASP A 72 0.87 17.01 18.84
CA ASP A 72 1.49 16.80 20.15
C ASP A 72 2.93 16.23 20.14
N THR A 73 3.71 16.43 19.08
CA THR A 73 5.16 16.19 19.10
C THR A 73 5.93 17.51 19.15
N PRO A 74 6.85 17.72 20.13
CA PRO A 74 7.80 18.83 20.03
C PRO A 74 8.66 18.60 18.80
N GLY A 75 8.63 19.56 17.88
CA GLY A 75 9.33 19.50 16.59
C GLY A 75 10.84 19.46 16.73
#